data_AF-A0A1Q2M558-F1
#
_entry.id   AF-A0A1Q2M558-F1
#
_cell.length_a   1.000
_cell.length_b   1.000
_cell.length_c   1.000
_cell.angle_alpha   90.00
_cell.angle_beta   90.00
_cell.angle_gamma   90.00
#
_symmetry.space_group_name_H-M   'P 1'
#
loop_
_entity.id
_entity.type
_entity.pdbx_description
1 polymer ?
#
loop_
_entity_poly.entity_id
_entity_poly.type
_entity_poly.pdbx_seq_one_letter_code
_entity_poly.pdbx_strand_id
1 'polypeptide(L)'
;MGRSYKVSMSSLAISCAMFAGLGSLAANADDDKESVGQGQPGGGQSPYLSFCQERFYEEDDGIIRCNWAVNFNLACFVSYPSNVVVQAGSLISKPEIIGECDNGEKIIKIVHY
;
A
#
# COMPACT_ATOMS: atom_id res chain seq x y z
N MET A 1 9.07 -36.66 29.46
CA MET A 1 7.87 -37.50 29.68
C MET A 1 6.75 -36.55 30.12
N GLY A 2 5.97 -35.97 29.22
CA GLY A 2 5.04 -36.65 28.32
C GLY A 2 3.66 -36.62 28.97
N ARG A 3 2.87 -35.55 28.71
CA ARG A 3 1.42 -35.59 28.82
C ARG A 3 0.81 -34.60 27.84
N SER A 4 0.20 -35.22 26.83
CA SER A 4 -0.50 -34.65 25.69
C SER A 4 -1.64 -33.74 26.11
N TYR A 5 -1.65 -32.52 25.58
CA TYR A 5 -2.88 -31.72 25.51
C TYR A 5 -3.56 -32.06 24.19
N LYS A 6 -4.56 -32.95 24.27
CA LYS A 6 -5.56 -33.13 23.21
C LYS A 6 -6.41 -31.86 23.16
N VAL A 7 -6.12 -30.96 22.23
CA VAL A 7 -7.06 -29.89 21.88
C VAL A 7 -7.94 -30.41 20.75
N SER A 8 -9.19 -30.65 21.14
CA SER A 8 -10.29 -31.14 20.32
C SER A 8 -10.54 -30.20 19.13
N MET A 9 -10.30 -30.68 17.91
CA MET A 9 -10.89 -30.10 16.69
C MET A 9 -12.38 -30.43 16.71
N SER A 10 -13.21 -29.45 17.04
CA SER A 10 -14.66 -29.60 17.02
C SER A 10 -15.30 -28.46 16.23
N SER A 11 -16.00 -28.90 15.19
CA SER A 11 -17.21 -28.31 14.63
C SER A 11 -17.03 -27.19 13.61
N LEU A 12 -16.95 -27.62 12.35
CA LEU A 12 -17.68 -27.02 11.25
C LEU A 12 -19.10 -26.64 11.71
N ALA A 13 -19.48 -25.39 11.52
CA ALA A 13 -20.87 -24.99 11.43
C ALA A 13 -21.01 -23.99 10.27
N ILE A 14 -21.28 -24.56 9.11
CA ILE A 14 -21.86 -23.90 7.94
C ILE A 14 -23.22 -23.38 8.36
N SER A 15 -23.46 -22.07 8.23
CA SER A 15 -24.80 -21.51 8.34
C SER A 15 -25.06 -20.60 7.15
N CYS A 16 -25.55 -21.21 6.07
CA CYS A 16 -26.14 -20.53 4.93
C CYS A 16 -27.45 -19.88 5.39
N ALA A 17 -27.44 -18.56 5.64
CA ALA A 17 -28.66 -17.79 5.78
C ALA A 17 -29.14 -17.37 4.39
N MET A 18 -30.09 -18.15 3.83
CA MET A 18 -30.88 -17.71 2.68
C MET A 18 -31.89 -16.67 3.16
N PHE A 19 -31.65 -15.39 2.86
CA PHE A 19 -32.68 -14.36 2.97
C PHE A 19 -33.39 -14.23 1.62
N ALA A 20 -34.59 -14.82 1.55
CA ALA A 20 -35.56 -14.56 0.49
C ALA A 20 -36.38 -13.33 0.86
N GLY A 21 -36.29 -12.27 0.05
CA GLY A 21 -37.12 -11.07 0.15
C GLY A 21 -37.47 -10.57 -1.25
N LEU A 22 -38.73 -10.76 -1.64
CA LEU A 22 -39.33 -10.31 -2.89
C LEU A 22 -39.73 -8.82 -2.83
N GLY A 23 -39.53 -8.12 -3.97
CA GLY A 23 -40.30 -6.96 -4.43
C GLY A 23 -39.62 -5.59 -4.25
N SER A 24 -39.66 -4.62 -5.17
CA SER A 24 -40.18 -4.51 -6.53
C SER A 24 -39.54 -3.29 -7.21
N LEU A 25 -39.22 -3.47 -8.50
CA LEU A 25 -39.16 -2.50 -9.63
C LEU A 25 -39.08 -0.98 -9.34
N ALA A 26 -37.95 -0.38 -9.72
CA ALA A 26 -37.91 0.95 -10.32
C ALA A 26 -36.85 0.96 -11.44
N ALA A 27 -37.33 1.18 -12.66
CA ALA A 27 -36.53 1.26 -13.87
C ALA A 27 -35.64 2.50 -13.86
N ASN A 28 -34.33 2.30 -14.03
CA ASN A 28 -33.46 3.26 -14.70
C ASN A 28 -32.73 2.49 -15.80
N ALA A 29 -32.71 3.09 -16.99
CA ALA A 29 -32.04 2.55 -18.15
C ALA A 29 -30.55 2.89 -18.03
N ASP A 30 -29.74 1.90 -17.68
CA ASP A 30 -28.29 1.97 -17.82
C ASP A 30 -27.90 1.03 -18.97
N ASP A 31 -27.42 1.66 -20.04
CA ASP A 31 -26.87 1.04 -21.25
C ASP A 31 -25.49 0.45 -20.91
N ASP A 32 -25.48 -0.66 -20.19
CA ASP A 32 -24.25 -1.40 -19.89
C ASP A 32 -24.11 -2.56 -20.88
N LYS A 33 -23.56 -2.26 -22.05
CA LYS A 33 -23.07 -3.29 -22.95
C LYS A 33 -21.64 -3.67 -22.57
N GLU A 34 -21.58 -4.71 -21.74
CA GLU A 34 -20.54 -5.71 -21.58
C GLU A 34 -19.43 -5.69 -22.65
N SER A 35 -18.19 -5.45 -22.21
CA SER A 35 -17.02 -6.07 -22.82
C SER A 35 -16.33 -6.93 -21.77
N VAL A 36 -16.67 -8.22 -21.78
CA VAL A 36 -15.81 -9.29 -21.29
C VAL A 36 -14.53 -9.25 -22.13
N GLY A 37 -13.46 -8.73 -21.54
CA GLY A 37 -12.19 -8.53 -22.23
C GLY A 37 -11.00 -8.71 -21.30
N GLN A 38 -10.57 -9.97 -21.19
CA GLN A 38 -9.21 -10.42 -20.89
C GLN A 38 -8.64 -10.06 -19.51
N GLY A 39 -8.46 -11.09 -18.67
CA GLY A 39 -7.52 -11.02 -17.56
C GLY A 39 -6.18 -10.52 -18.06
N GLN A 40 -5.82 -9.29 -17.67
CA GLN A 40 -4.55 -8.68 -18.03
C GLN A 40 -3.43 -9.59 -17.50
N PRO A 41 -2.51 -10.05 -18.37
CA PRO A 41 -1.40 -10.87 -17.94
C PRO A 41 -0.56 -10.05 -16.96
N GLY A 42 -0.53 -10.50 -15.70
CA GLY A 42 0.38 -10.04 -14.64
C GLY A 42 0.81 -8.58 -14.76
N GLY A 43 -0.10 -7.63 -14.52
CA GLY A 43 0.28 -6.23 -14.36
C GLY A 43 1.15 -6.10 -13.11
N GLY A 44 2.47 -6.15 -13.27
CA GLY A 44 3.41 -5.86 -12.20
C GLY A 44 3.07 -4.49 -11.59
N GLN A 45 3.15 -4.38 -10.27
CA GLN A 45 2.90 -3.12 -9.59
C GLN A 45 3.88 -2.06 -10.11
N SER A 46 3.37 -0.93 -10.59
CA SER A 46 4.23 0.18 -11.02
C SER A 46 5.04 0.68 -9.84
N PRO A 47 6.33 1.00 -10.04
CA PRO A 47 7.17 1.48 -8.96
C PRO A 47 6.71 2.83 -8.44
N TYR A 48 6.88 3.04 -7.14
CA TYR A 48 6.62 4.29 -6.46
C TYR A 48 7.84 5.20 -6.51
N LEU A 49 7.59 6.46 -6.81
CA LEU A 49 8.54 7.54 -6.66
C LEU A 49 8.21 8.27 -5.35
N SER A 50 9.17 8.33 -4.42
CA SER A 50 8.95 8.93 -3.10
C SER A 50 10.06 9.90 -2.74
N PHE A 51 9.68 10.97 -2.05
CA PHE A 51 10.55 12.09 -1.68
C PHE A 51 10.50 12.31 -0.18
N CYS A 52 11.62 12.72 0.40
CA CYS A 52 11.82 12.78 1.85
C CYS A 52 12.90 13.82 2.19
N GLN A 53 12.77 14.53 3.32
CA GLN A 53 13.87 15.34 3.83
C GLN A 53 14.94 14.43 4.46
N GLU A 54 16.22 14.69 4.16
CA GLU A 54 17.36 13.90 4.65
C GLU A 54 17.34 13.74 6.18
N ARG A 55 16.91 14.76 6.93
CA ARG A 55 16.83 14.70 8.41
C ARG A 55 15.85 13.67 8.98
N PHE A 56 14.90 13.21 8.18
CA PHE A 56 13.91 12.20 8.57
C PHE A 56 14.20 10.84 7.92
N TYR A 57 15.25 10.73 7.13
CA TYR A 57 15.65 9.48 6.51
C TYR A 57 16.39 8.63 7.54
N GLU A 58 15.76 7.54 7.94
CA GLU A 58 16.34 6.54 8.84
C GLU A 58 16.32 5.18 8.16
N GLU A 59 17.43 4.47 8.19
CA GLU A 59 17.56 3.11 7.68
C GLU A 59 18.06 2.20 8.80
N ASP A 60 17.23 1.25 9.21
CA ASP A 60 17.47 0.36 10.35
C ASP A 60 16.93 -1.04 10.04
N ASP A 61 17.73 -2.08 10.28
CA ASP A 61 17.36 -3.49 10.02
C ASP A 61 16.77 -3.77 8.62
N GLY A 62 17.26 -3.05 7.60
CA GLY A 62 16.77 -3.17 6.22
C GLY A 62 15.41 -2.51 5.98
N ILE A 63 14.97 -1.66 6.90
CA ILE A 63 13.75 -0.88 6.84
C ILE A 63 14.10 0.59 6.71
N ILE A 64 13.52 1.26 5.72
CA ILE A 64 13.65 2.69 5.49
C ILE A 64 12.41 3.40 5.99
N ARG A 65 12.61 4.32 6.91
CA ARG A 65 11.58 5.15 7.53
C ARG A 65 11.81 6.58 7.10
N CYS A 66 10.77 7.20 6.55
CA CYS A 66 10.71 8.63 6.38
C CYS A 66 9.25 9.10 6.23
N ASN A 67 9.04 10.40 6.35
CA ASN A 67 7.81 11.07 6.03
C ASN A 67 7.70 11.27 4.51
N TRP A 68 7.37 10.18 3.80
CA TRP A 68 7.37 10.17 2.35
C TRP A 68 6.29 11.08 1.75
N ALA A 69 6.70 11.83 0.74
CA ALA A 69 5.84 12.63 -0.12
C ALA A 69 5.86 12.06 -1.55
N VAL A 70 4.74 12.25 -2.26
CA VAL A 70 4.58 11.84 -3.67
C VAL A 70 5.18 12.84 -4.66
N ASN A 71 5.63 14.01 -4.19
CA ASN A 71 6.26 15.04 -5.00
C ASN A 71 7.31 15.82 -4.19
N PHE A 72 8.34 16.33 -4.89
CA PHE A 72 9.41 17.15 -4.31
C PHE A 72 8.88 18.34 -3.49
N ASN A 73 7.93 19.11 -4.02
CA ASN A 73 7.44 20.30 -3.33
C ASN A 73 6.76 19.95 -2.01
N LEU A 74 6.01 18.85 -1.99
CA LEU A 74 5.32 18.39 -0.78
C LEU A 74 6.30 17.86 0.27
N ALA A 75 7.48 17.37 -0.13
CA ALA A 75 8.52 16.91 0.79
C ALA A 75 9.05 18.04 1.69
N CYS A 76 8.95 19.30 1.27
CA CYS A 76 9.34 20.45 2.09
C CYS A 76 8.28 20.85 3.12
N PHE A 77 7.01 20.50 2.90
CA PHE A 77 5.87 20.94 3.75
C PHE A 77 5.37 19.86 4.72
N VAL A 78 6.16 18.80 4.96
CA VAL A 78 5.67 17.60 5.64
C VAL A 78 5.42 17.88 7.12
N SER A 79 4.21 18.33 7.39
CA SER A 79 3.58 18.50 8.71
C SER A 79 2.72 17.28 9.08
N TYR A 80 2.43 16.41 8.11
CA TYR A 80 1.68 15.17 8.29
C TYR A 80 2.45 13.99 7.68
N PRO A 81 3.17 13.21 8.51
CA PRO A 81 3.96 12.10 8.02
C PRO A 81 3.06 10.98 7.49
N SER A 82 3.33 10.50 6.28
CA SER A 82 2.88 9.17 5.89
C SER A 82 3.84 8.16 6.53
N ASN A 83 3.38 7.37 7.50
CA ASN A 83 4.17 6.33 8.16
C ASN A 83 4.35 5.12 7.24
N VAL A 84 4.66 5.36 5.97
CA VAL A 84 4.87 4.31 4.97
C VAL A 84 6.27 3.76 5.20
N VAL A 85 6.30 2.49 5.57
CA VAL A 85 7.54 1.75 5.79
C VAL A 85 8.00 1.18 4.45
N VAL A 86 9.19 1.56 4.00
CA VAL A 86 9.80 1.03 2.77
C VAL A 86 10.84 -0.01 3.15
N GLN A 87 10.89 -1.14 2.44
CA GLN A 87 11.93 -2.14 2.67
C GLN A 87 13.15 -1.78 1.82
N ALA A 88 14.35 -1.81 2.38
CA ALA A 88 15.58 -1.53 1.64
C ALA A 88 15.76 -2.50 0.45
N GLY A 89 15.27 -3.73 0.59
CA GLY A 89 15.24 -4.73 -0.49
C GLY A 89 14.23 -4.43 -1.61
N SER A 90 13.28 -3.50 -1.42
CA SER A 90 12.36 -3.07 -2.49
C SER A 90 12.86 -1.85 -3.26
N LEU A 91 14.00 -1.26 -2.87
CA LEU A 91 14.64 -0.19 -3.63
C LEU A 91 15.07 -0.68 -5.02
N ILE A 92 14.66 0.06 -6.04
CA ILE A 92 15.04 -0.15 -7.44
C ILE A 92 16.35 0.57 -7.75
N SER A 93 16.57 1.70 -7.09
CA SER A 93 17.78 2.51 -7.20
C SER A 93 18.25 2.97 -5.84
N LYS A 94 19.53 3.36 -5.74
CA LYS A 94 20.06 3.98 -4.54
C LYS A 94 19.29 5.30 -4.25
N PRO A 95 19.16 5.69 -2.97
CA PRO A 95 18.65 7.01 -2.62
C PRO A 95 19.51 8.12 -3.22
N GLU A 96 18.86 9.14 -3.79
CA GLU A 96 19.53 10.26 -4.47
C GLU A 96 19.11 11.59 -3.88
N ILE A 97 20.06 12.47 -3.61
CA ILE A 97 19.77 13.87 -3.27
C ILE A 97 19.46 14.61 -4.56
N ILE A 98 18.25 15.13 -4.68
CA ILE A 98 17.77 15.77 -5.92
C ILE A 98 17.56 17.29 -5.80
N GLY A 99 17.70 17.84 -4.60
CA GLY A 99 17.52 19.27 -4.35
C GLY A 99 17.49 19.61 -2.88
N GLU A 100 17.09 20.84 -2.61
CA GLU A 100 17.08 21.46 -1.28
C GLU A 100 15.80 22.27 -1.13
N CYS A 101 15.23 22.29 0.07
CA CYS A 101 14.12 23.16 0.45
C CYS A 101 14.62 24.58 0.77
N ASP A 102 13.72 25.56 0.84
CA ASP A 102 14.07 26.97 1.12
C ASP A 102 14.80 27.19 2.46
N ASN A 103 14.66 26.25 3.39
CA ASN A 103 15.31 26.26 4.70
C ASN A 103 16.69 25.58 4.72
N GLY A 104 17.18 25.08 3.59
CA GLY A 104 18.47 24.38 3.49
C GLY A 104 18.39 22.86 3.62
N GLU A 105 17.21 22.27 3.80
CA GLU A 105 17.07 20.83 3.99
C GLU A 105 17.12 20.08 2.67
N LYS A 106 18.01 19.11 2.57
CA LYS A 106 18.16 18.28 1.37
C LYS A 106 16.99 17.31 1.22
N ILE A 107 16.57 17.11 -0.03
CA ILE A 107 15.53 16.15 -0.38
C ILE A 107 16.14 14.91 -1.03
N ILE A 108 15.88 13.78 -0.41
CA ILE A 108 16.16 12.44 -0.92
C ILE A 108 14.98 11.97 -1.78
N LYS A 109 15.31 11.40 -2.94
CA LYS A 109 14.42 10.68 -3.85
C LYS A 109 14.76 9.19 -3.78
N ILE A 110 13.73 8.35 -3.64
CA ILE A 110 13.84 6.90 -3.81
C ILE A 110 12.84 6.40 -4.85
N VAL A 111 13.16 5.26 -5.44
CA VAL A 111 12.27 4.51 -6.33
C VAL A 111 12.15 3.09 -5.77
N HIS A 112 10.93 2.63 -5.48
CA HIS A 112 10.68 1.35 -4.79
C HIS A 112 9.41 0.65 -5.26
N TYR A 113 9.25 -0.64 -4.93
CA TYR A 113 8.02 -1.42 -5.12
C TYR A 113 7.24 -1.58 -3.82
#